data_AF-A0A7S0A994-F1
#
_entry.id   AF-A0A7S0A994-F1
#
_cell.length_a   1.000
_cell.length_b   1.000
_cell.length_c   1.000
_cell.angle_alpha   90.00
_cell.angle_beta   90.00
_cell.angle_gamma   90.00
#
_symmetry.space_group_name_H-M   'P 1'
#
loop_
_entity.id
_entity.type
_entity.pdbx_description
1 polymer ?
#
loop_
_entity_poly.entity_id
_entity_poly.type
_entity_poly.pdbx_seq_one_letter_code
_entity_poly.pdbx_strand_id
1 'polypeptide(L)'
;MASRRPRGGAAATPRPVRPRGAAVAGGLAVACLLRVLPPPIHRAWATGQGAWVRGGALWLPQGSGRLSAAAHGRAALALAATAQLEGYVDPVVLEKDEAAPPERPRYSYSKVTRPKPVTMQGRHSTDVPLDWNPLLEEVDGLPNYGEVRPEHLVSGMHMAVDQFGKDIERIQISLNVSIARPWRLTWEKFAAPMEMLLDRVDRIWAAIGMLRDANDTSVELHRAYNELVPLLTEISTILAQSDDVYEALRLLTHDPKLTEAQRRIADRYMLQAWQAGIGLDVVEVARQFNKDKHELSYLATLFANNIATDEEQVVHLAESAEEVAGLPPSVRDAAAAAARGSGHVAASAEEGPWLLRLSEAERDAVLERGENRALRREVYLAAGQRGWRNNTGAEDAPEVGDNTWIVRRMLELRHQWARNVSYESFAEMVIANRMASAGQVYAFLGSLQNASLTAASAEFQELRVFARESGHAEDLEPWDLRFWRERLREKRLGLSIESMRPYLALPGV
;
A
#
# COMPACT_ATOMS: atom_id res chain seq x y z
N MET A 1 71.94 7.95 -44.36
CA MET A 1 71.33 9.09 -43.66
C MET A 1 69.81 8.91 -43.67
N ALA A 2 69.08 8.61 -42.60
CA ALA A 2 69.33 7.95 -41.31
C ALA A 2 67.94 7.39 -40.87
N SER A 3 67.79 6.07 -40.77
CA SER A 3 67.56 5.28 -39.53
C SER A 3 66.11 5.26 -39.01
N ARG A 4 65.36 4.14 -39.12
CA ARG A 4 65.31 2.92 -38.26
C ARG A 4 64.37 3.03 -37.04
N ARG A 5 63.26 2.27 -37.11
CA ARG A 5 62.74 1.23 -36.18
C ARG A 5 62.38 1.54 -34.69
N PRO A 6 61.57 0.65 -34.03
CA PRO A 6 60.57 0.93 -32.97
C PRO A 6 60.94 0.40 -31.55
N ARG A 7 60.05 0.58 -30.55
CA ARG A 7 59.82 -0.20 -29.27
C ARG A 7 58.94 0.68 -28.33
N GLY A 8 58.03 0.24 -27.45
CA GLY A 8 57.90 -0.97 -26.64
C GLY A 8 58.52 -0.76 -25.24
N GLY A 9 57.73 -0.61 -24.16
CA GLY A 9 58.24 -0.75 -22.77
C GLY A 9 57.53 0.00 -21.62
N ALA A 10 56.76 -0.76 -20.84
CA ALA A 10 56.68 -0.87 -19.36
C ALA A 10 56.61 0.34 -18.39
N ALA A 11 55.49 0.35 -17.65
CA ALA A 11 55.25 0.48 -16.20
C ALA A 11 56.31 1.09 -15.23
N ALA A 12 55.82 2.02 -14.39
CA ALA A 12 56.34 2.28 -13.05
C ALA A 12 55.17 2.53 -12.06
N THR A 13 55.12 1.76 -10.98
CA THR A 13 54.21 1.89 -9.81
C THR A 13 54.69 2.97 -8.83
N PRO A 14 53.79 3.71 -8.13
CA PRO A 14 54.13 4.39 -6.89
C PRO A 14 53.58 3.67 -5.64
N ARG A 15 54.36 3.74 -4.54
CA ARG A 15 54.08 3.24 -3.19
C ARG A 15 52.96 4.05 -2.48
N PRO A 16 52.23 3.46 -1.51
CA PRO A 16 51.18 4.14 -0.77
C PRO A 16 51.72 4.95 0.43
N VAL A 17 51.11 6.11 0.65
CA VAL A 17 51.27 6.96 1.84
C VAL A 17 50.26 6.50 2.90
N ARG A 18 50.71 6.24 4.14
CA ARG A 18 49.83 6.02 5.30
C ARG A 18 49.38 7.36 5.90
N PRO A 19 48.08 7.60 6.15
CA PRO A 19 47.67 8.60 7.11
C PRO A 19 47.46 7.99 8.50
N ARG A 20 48.08 8.62 9.50
CA ARG A 20 47.76 8.44 10.93
C ARG A 20 46.50 9.25 11.24
N GLY A 21 45.54 8.64 11.95
CA GLY A 21 44.41 9.39 12.52
C GLY A 21 43.07 8.65 12.57
N ALA A 22 43.03 7.36 12.90
CA ALA A 22 41.79 6.62 13.12
C ALA A 22 41.88 5.87 14.45
N ALA A 23 41.63 6.56 15.57
CA ALA A 23 41.61 5.92 16.89
C ALA A 23 40.43 6.35 17.78
N VAL A 24 39.58 7.31 17.36
CA VAL A 24 38.49 7.80 18.23
C VAL A 24 37.09 7.44 17.70
N ALA A 25 36.91 7.27 16.39
CA ALA A 25 35.60 6.87 15.82
C ALA A 25 35.29 5.37 15.95
N GLY A 26 36.31 4.51 16.13
CA GLY A 26 36.12 3.04 16.22
C GLY A 26 35.57 2.53 17.56
N GLY A 27 35.69 3.32 18.64
CA GLY A 27 35.29 2.87 19.99
C GLY A 27 33.79 2.76 20.21
N LEU A 28 32.98 3.61 19.55
CA LEU A 28 31.53 3.68 19.74
C LEU A 28 30.77 2.63 18.92
N ALA A 29 31.23 2.31 17.70
CA ALA A 29 30.61 1.27 16.88
C ALA A 29 30.82 -0.15 17.46
N VAL A 30 31.98 -0.40 18.08
CA VAL A 30 32.29 -1.69 18.75
C VAL A 30 31.43 -1.89 20.00
N ALA A 31 31.10 -0.84 20.74
CA ALA A 31 30.24 -0.93 21.93
C ALA A 31 28.78 -1.30 21.61
N CYS A 32 28.26 -0.87 20.44
CA CYS A 32 26.91 -1.23 19.99
C CYS A 32 26.82 -2.67 19.46
N LEU A 33 27.86 -3.17 18.80
CA LEU A 33 27.91 -4.54 18.28
C LEU A 33 28.05 -5.61 19.38
N LEU A 34 28.71 -5.28 20.50
CA LEU A 34 28.90 -6.18 21.64
C LEU A 34 27.61 -6.47 22.43
N ARG A 35 26.50 -5.78 22.16
CA ARG A 35 25.18 -6.06 22.76
C ARG A 35 24.33 -7.09 22.02
N VAL A 36 24.77 -7.53 20.82
CA VAL A 36 23.94 -8.36 19.92
C VAL A 36 24.53 -9.78 19.71
N LEU A 37 25.70 -10.08 20.27
CA LEU A 37 26.40 -11.36 20.10
C LEU A 37 26.36 -12.23 21.37
N PRO A 38 26.24 -13.57 21.25
CA PRO A 38 26.23 -14.46 22.41
C PRO A 38 27.62 -14.56 23.11
N PRO A 39 27.66 -14.92 24.41
CA PRO A 39 28.86 -14.85 25.27
C PRO A 39 30.17 -15.51 24.78
N PRO A 40 30.16 -16.65 24.05
CA PRO A 40 31.42 -17.31 23.69
C PRO A 40 32.27 -16.57 22.65
N ILE A 41 31.72 -15.58 21.93
CA ILE A 41 32.44 -14.78 20.92
C ILE A 41 33.33 -13.71 21.57
N HIS A 42 33.00 -13.27 22.80
CA HIS A 42 33.77 -12.25 23.52
C HIS A 42 35.21 -12.69 23.85
N ARG A 43 35.47 -13.99 24.07
CA ARG A 43 36.81 -14.48 24.45
C ARG A 43 37.79 -14.60 23.27
N ALA A 44 37.30 -14.81 22.06
CA ALA A 44 38.16 -14.94 20.87
C ALA A 44 38.69 -13.58 20.39
N TRP A 45 37.86 -12.52 20.47
CA TRP A 45 38.26 -11.17 20.05
C TRP A 45 39.22 -10.49 21.04
N ALA A 46 39.10 -10.78 22.34
CA ALA A 46 39.97 -10.22 23.38
C ALA A 46 41.41 -10.78 23.38
N THR A 47 41.67 -11.88 22.67
CA THR A 47 42.98 -12.58 22.68
C THR A 47 43.79 -12.44 21.38
N GLY A 48 43.32 -11.67 20.41
CA GLY A 48 44.11 -11.28 19.23
C GLY A 48 44.39 -12.38 18.21
N GLN A 49 43.66 -13.50 18.22
CA GLN A 49 43.78 -14.55 17.21
C GLN A 49 42.75 -14.32 16.09
N GLY A 50 43.21 -13.87 14.91
CA GLY A 50 42.36 -13.44 13.80
C GLY A 50 41.63 -14.56 13.06
N ALA A 51 40.44 -14.25 12.55
CA ALA A 51 39.67 -15.04 11.60
C ALA A 51 39.82 -14.43 10.19
N TRP A 52 39.69 -15.24 9.13
CA TRP A 52 39.77 -14.76 7.74
C TRP A 52 38.77 -15.44 6.82
N VAL A 53 38.41 -14.75 5.74
CA VAL A 53 37.39 -15.14 4.74
C VAL A 53 38.06 -15.43 3.41
N ARG A 54 37.75 -16.60 2.81
CA ARG A 54 38.18 -16.96 1.44
C ARG A 54 37.03 -17.67 0.73
N GLY A 55 36.65 -17.20 -0.46
CA GLY A 55 35.61 -17.81 -1.29
C GLY A 55 34.20 -17.81 -0.67
N GLY A 56 33.87 -16.81 0.15
CA GLY A 56 32.55 -16.70 0.79
C GLY A 56 32.35 -17.55 2.05
N ALA A 57 33.37 -18.28 2.53
CA ALA A 57 33.33 -19.05 3.77
C ALA A 57 34.25 -18.46 4.86
N LEU A 58 33.77 -18.39 6.10
CA LEU A 58 34.50 -17.93 7.28
C LEU A 58 35.25 -19.10 7.94
N TRP A 59 36.55 -18.95 8.17
CA TRP A 59 37.38 -19.96 8.85
C TRP A 59 37.81 -19.46 10.23
N LEU A 60 37.52 -20.24 11.27
CA LEU A 60 37.95 -19.99 12.66
C LEU A 60 39.10 -20.96 13.04
N PRO A 61 39.98 -20.60 13.99
CA PRO A 61 41.04 -21.49 14.47
C PRO A 61 40.45 -22.76 15.10
N GLN A 62 41.13 -23.90 14.93
CA GLN A 62 40.65 -25.18 15.44
C GLN A 62 40.48 -25.17 16.97
N GLY A 63 39.28 -25.49 17.44
CA GLY A 63 38.95 -25.64 18.87
C GLY A 63 37.58 -25.07 19.28
N SER A 64 36.94 -24.24 18.45
CA SER A 64 35.60 -23.71 18.73
C SER A 64 34.51 -24.64 18.17
N GLY A 65 33.67 -25.19 19.05
CA GLY A 65 32.56 -26.09 18.69
C GLY A 65 31.57 -25.50 17.68
N ARG A 66 30.85 -26.38 16.98
CA ARG A 66 29.91 -26.04 15.89
C ARG A 66 28.83 -25.03 16.33
N LEU A 67 28.73 -23.91 15.63
CA LEU A 67 27.63 -22.94 15.72
C LEU A 67 26.60 -23.17 14.60
N SER A 68 25.32 -22.81 14.84
CA SER A 68 24.22 -23.00 13.89
C SER A 68 24.29 -22.06 12.68
N ALA A 69 23.62 -22.42 11.58
CA ALA A 69 23.62 -21.67 10.32
C ALA A 69 23.09 -20.22 10.47
N ALA A 70 22.17 -19.97 11.41
CA ALA A 70 21.65 -18.64 11.69
C ALA A 70 22.69 -17.69 12.30
N ALA A 71 23.68 -18.21 13.02
CA ALA A 71 24.78 -17.41 13.58
C ALA A 71 25.80 -17.00 12.50
N HIS A 72 25.97 -17.80 11.45
CA HIS A 72 26.85 -17.49 10.32
C HIS A 72 26.31 -16.30 9.51
N GLY A 73 24.99 -16.23 9.29
CA GLY A 73 24.36 -15.12 8.55
C GLY A 73 24.50 -13.76 9.24
N ARG A 74 24.37 -13.71 10.57
CA ARG A 74 24.49 -12.45 11.33
C ARG A 74 25.93 -11.95 11.42
N ALA A 75 26.90 -12.86 11.54
CA ALA A 75 28.31 -12.50 11.53
C ALA A 75 28.78 -11.99 10.15
N ALA A 76 28.27 -12.57 9.06
CA ALA A 76 28.55 -12.12 7.70
C ALA A 76 27.97 -10.71 7.42
N LEU A 77 26.75 -10.42 7.89
CA LEU A 77 26.12 -9.11 7.78
C LEU A 77 26.87 -8.01 8.57
N ALA A 78 27.38 -8.32 9.76
CA ALA A 78 28.16 -7.38 10.55
C ALA A 78 29.54 -7.06 9.93
N LEU A 79 30.17 -8.04 9.27
CA LEU A 79 31.43 -7.85 8.53
C LEU A 79 31.21 -7.10 7.19
N ALA A 80 30.10 -7.33 6.50
CA ALA A 80 29.74 -6.58 5.30
C ALA A 80 29.48 -5.09 5.63
N ALA A 81 28.78 -4.81 6.74
CA ALA A 81 28.53 -3.45 7.19
C ALA A 81 29.80 -2.68 7.59
N THR A 82 30.83 -3.37 8.08
CA THR A 82 32.13 -2.76 8.40
C THR A 82 33.01 -2.57 7.16
N ALA A 83 32.95 -3.47 6.18
CA ALA A 83 33.64 -3.30 4.90
C ALA A 83 33.05 -2.15 4.04
N GLN A 84 31.77 -1.84 4.20
CA GLN A 84 31.09 -0.76 3.46
C GLN A 84 31.39 0.65 4.02
N LEU A 85 31.92 0.74 5.24
CA LEU A 85 32.39 2.00 5.86
C LEU A 85 33.83 2.37 5.45
N GLU A 86 34.61 1.41 4.95
CA GLU A 86 35.95 1.65 4.38
C GLU A 86 35.82 1.70 2.85
N GLY A 87 35.38 2.84 2.33
CA GLY A 87 34.91 3.00 0.96
C GLY A 87 35.85 2.52 -0.15
N TYR A 88 35.27 1.85 -1.15
CA TYR A 88 35.68 1.84 -2.57
C TYR A 88 34.60 1.12 -3.38
N VAL A 89 33.68 1.85 -4.04
CA VAL A 89 32.94 1.34 -5.21
C VAL A 89 32.72 2.51 -6.17
N ASP A 90 33.29 2.39 -7.38
CA ASP A 90 33.11 3.34 -8.48
C ASP A 90 31.63 3.50 -8.87
N PRO A 91 31.22 4.64 -9.46
CA PRO A 91 29.85 4.86 -9.88
C PRO A 91 29.44 3.83 -10.93
N VAL A 92 28.45 3.00 -10.60
CA VAL A 92 27.79 2.11 -11.55
C VAL A 92 27.09 2.98 -12.59
N VAL A 93 27.67 3.05 -13.78
CA VAL A 93 26.96 3.46 -14.99
C VAL A 93 25.85 2.44 -15.19
N LEU A 94 24.60 2.87 -15.01
CA LEU A 94 23.43 2.07 -15.36
C LEU A 94 23.38 1.96 -16.88
N GLU A 95 24.10 0.97 -17.43
CA GLU A 95 23.79 0.50 -18.78
C GLU A 95 22.34 -0.01 -18.77
N LYS A 96 21.58 0.37 -19.80
CA LYS A 96 20.25 -0.17 -20.07
C LYS A 96 20.42 -1.67 -20.35
N ASP A 97 20.39 -2.48 -19.31
CA ASP A 97 20.07 -3.89 -19.45
C ASP A 97 18.58 -3.93 -19.83
N GLU A 98 18.31 -4.06 -21.13
CA GLU A 98 17.05 -4.59 -21.66
C GLU A 98 16.94 -6.07 -21.26
N ALA A 99 16.92 -6.34 -19.95
CA ALA A 99 16.54 -7.63 -19.44
C ALA A 99 15.08 -7.83 -19.85
N ALA A 100 14.84 -8.86 -20.68
CA ALA A 100 13.51 -9.28 -21.06
C ALA A 100 12.61 -9.32 -19.81
N PRO A 101 11.36 -8.85 -19.88
CA PRO A 101 10.45 -8.92 -18.75
C PRO A 101 10.43 -10.37 -18.24
N PRO A 102 10.40 -10.59 -16.90
CA PRO A 102 10.40 -11.93 -16.34
C PRO A 102 9.35 -12.76 -17.07
N GLU A 103 9.74 -13.95 -17.57
CA GLU A 103 8.83 -14.84 -18.28
C GLU A 103 7.57 -15.00 -17.42
N ARG A 104 6.43 -14.54 -17.96
CA ARG A 104 5.15 -14.67 -17.26
C ARG A 104 4.95 -16.14 -16.93
N PRO A 105 4.43 -16.48 -15.74
CA PRO A 105 4.22 -17.87 -15.35
C PRO A 105 3.45 -18.58 -16.46
N ARG A 106 4.04 -19.64 -17.03
CA ARG A 106 3.36 -20.48 -18.02
C ARG A 106 2.28 -21.24 -17.26
N TYR A 107 1.04 -20.81 -17.41
CA TYR A 107 -0.10 -21.39 -16.70
C TYR A 107 -0.33 -22.83 -17.20
N SER A 108 -0.06 -23.82 -16.36
CA SER A 108 -0.41 -25.23 -16.62
C SER A 108 -1.74 -25.53 -15.94
N TYR A 109 -2.83 -25.54 -16.71
CA TYR A 109 -4.15 -25.95 -16.23
C TYR A 109 -4.32 -27.45 -16.47
N SER A 110 -4.54 -28.22 -15.40
CA SER A 110 -4.82 -29.67 -15.49
C SER A 110 -5.94 -30.07 -14.53
N LYS A 111 -7.19 -29.71 -14.85
CA LYS A 111 -8.36 -30.30 -14.20
C LYS A 111 -8.92 -31.46 -15.01
N VAL A 112 -9.18 -32.58 -14.34
CA VAL A 112 -9.85 -33.79 -14.88
C VAL A 112 -11.38 -33.74 -14.63
N THR A 113 -11.86 -32.78 -13.85
CA THR A 113 -13.28 -32.61 -13.52
C THR A 113 -13.99 -31.67 -14.49
N ARG A 114 -15.27 -31.95 -14.76
CA ARG A 114 -16.13 -31.11 -15.62
C ARG A 114 -16.17 -29.67 -15.07
N PRO A 115 -16.16 -28.65 -15.96
CA PRO A 115 -16.26 -27.25 -15.56
C PRO A 115 -17.50 -26.98 -14.70
N LYS A 116 -17.36 -26.11 -13.69
CA LYS A 116 -18.53 -25.62 -12.94
C LYS A 116 -19.21 -24.46 -13.70
N PRO A 117 -20.54 -24.51 -13.90
CA PRO A 117 -21.28 -23.38 -14.44
C PRO A 117 -21.29 -22.21 -13.44
N VAL A 118 -21.35 -20.99 -13.95
CA VAL A 118 -21.71 -19.79 -13.18
C VAL A 118 -23.18 -19.95 -12.82
N THR A 119 -23.52 -19.82 -11.54
CA THR A 119 -24.91 -19.83 -11.10
C THR A 119 -25.09 -18.68 -10.13
N MET A 120 -26.01 -17.77 -10.45
CA MET A 120 -26.43 -16.69 -9.56
C MET A 120 -27.71 -17.11 -8.86
N GLN A 121 -27.77 -17.00 -7.53
CA GLN A 121 -29.02 -17.16 -6.80
C GLN A 121 -29.79 -15.84 -6.83
N GLY A 122 -30.98 -15.83 -7.44
CA GLY A 122 -31.85 -14.65 -7.46
C GLY A 122 -32.24 -14.24 -6.03
N ARG A 123 -32.00 -12.98 -5.68
CA ARG A 123 -32.47 -12.38 -4.42
C ARG A 123 -33.41 -11.25 -4.77
N HIS A 124 -34.69 -11.44 -4.47
CA HIS A 124 -35.70 -10.40 -4.65
C HIS A 124 -35.85 -9.60 -3.35
N SER A 125 -35.59 -8.30 -3.43
CA SER A 125 -36.10 -7.33 -2.46
C SER A 125 -37.55 -7.01 -2.84
N THR A 126 -38.47 -7.26 -1.92
CA THR A 126 -39.88 -6.88 -2.03
C THR A 126 -40.00 -5.41 -1.66
N ASP A 127 -40.34 -4.52 -2.61
CA ASP A 127 -41.16 -3.29 -2.41
C ASP A 127 -41.04 -2.20 -3.52
N VAL A 128 -40.51 -2.49 -4.73
CA VAL A 128 -40.50 -1.53 -5.86
C VAL A 128 -41.14 -2.17 -7.11
N PRO A 129 -41.96 -1.45 -7.91
CA PRO A 129 -42.51 -1.97 -9.17
C PRO A 129 -41.39 -2.49 -10.09
N LEU A 130 -41.49 -3.75 -10.50
CA LEU A 130 -40.44 -4.53 -11.17
C LEU A 130 -40.09 -4.07 -12.60
N ASP A 131 -40.81 -3.11 -13.17
CA ASP A 131 -40.79 -2.86 -14.61
C ASP A 131 -40.09 -1.56 -15.04
N TRP A 132 -39.80 -0.65 -14.10
CA TRP A 132 -39.18 0.64 -14.41
C TRP A 132 -38.23 1.13 -13.31
N ASN A 133 -37.03 1.56 -13.71
CA ASN A 133 -36.07 2.16 -12.79
C ASN A 133 -35.18 3.18 -13.54
N PRO A 134 -35.10 4.45 -13.09
CA PRO A 134 -34.33 5.49 -13.78
C PRO A 134 -32.81 5.24 -13.78
N LEU A 135 -32.32 4.37 -12.90
CA LEU A 135 -30.91 3.95 -12.87
C LEU A 135 -30.52 3.13 -14.12
N LEU A 136 -31.51 2.51 -14.77
CA LEU A 136 -31.33 1.74 -16.00
C LEU A 136 -31.49 2.60 -17.26
N GLU A 137 -31.78 3.89 -17.10
CA GLU A 137 -32.00 4.84 -18.19
C GLU A 137 -30.79 5.75 -18.38
N GLU A 138 -30.50 6.06 -19.64
CA GLU A 138 -29.49 7.04 -20.01
C GLU A 138 -30.16 8.24 -20.70
N VAL A 139 -29.75 9.44 -20.34
CA VAL A 139 -30.10 10.70 -21.00
C VAL A 139 -28.85 11.23 -21.67
N ASP A 140 -28.87 11.35 -23.00
CA ASP A 140 -27.72 11.74 -23.82
C ASP A 140 -26.44 10.88 -23.60
N GLY A 141 -26.64 9.58 -23.28
CA GLY A 141 -25.55 8.63 -23.03
C GLY A 141 -24.91 8.76 -21.63
N LEU A 142 -25.55 9.49 -20.72
CA LEU A 142 -25.16 9.61 -19.32
C LEU A 142 -26.25 9.00 -18.42
N PRO A 143 -25.91 8.45 -17.24
CA PRO A 143 -26.91 8.03 -16.28
C PRO A 143 -27.88 9.17 -15.94
N ASN A 144 -29.17 8.85 -15.79
CA ASN A 144 -30.22 9.82 -15.47
C ASN A 144 -30.15 10.33 -14.00
N TYR A 145 -29.07 11.03 -13.65
CA TYR A 145 -28.83 11.51 -12.28
C TYR A 145 -29.93 12.45 -11.76
N GLY A 146 -30.67 13.11 -12.65
CA GLY A 146 -31.78 14.01 -12.28
C GLY A 146 -32.95 13.29 -11.62
N GLU A 147 -33.20 12.03 -11.98
CA GLU A 147 -34.34 11.22 -11.52
C GLU A 147 -33.94 10.07 -10.57
N VAL A 148 -32.67 9.67 -10.55
CA VAL A 148 -32.19 8.65 -9.60
C VAL A 148 -32.29 9.17 -8.16
N ARG A 149 -32.82 8.32 -7.27
CA ARG A 149 -33.01 8.55 -5.83
C ARG A 149 -32.49 7.32 -5.06
N PRO A 150 -32.19 7.43 -3.75
CA PRO A 150 -31.65 6.31 -2.98
C PRO A 150 -32.47 5.00 -3.09
N GLU A 151 -33.79 5.09 -3.14
CA GLU A 151 -34.72 3.97 -3.29
C GLU A 151 -34.61 3.23 -4.64
N HIS A 152 -34.04 3.87 -5.66
CA HIS A 152 -33.83 3.28 -6.98
C HIS A 152 -32.55 2.43 -7.05
N LEU A 153 -31.60 2.63 -6.14
CA LEU A 153 -30.25 2.04 -6.25
C LEU A 153 -30.28 0.52 -6.09
N VAL A 154 -30.87 0.04 -5.00
CA VAL A 154 -30.93 -1.39 -4.68
C VAL A 154 -31.74 -2.15 -5.72
N SER A 155 -32.96 -1.67 -6.00
CA SER A 155 -33.86 -2.29 -6.98
C SER A 155 -33.26 -2.31 -8.40
N GLY A 156 -32.65 -1.20 -8.84
CA GLY A 156 -32.06 -1.09 -10.18
C GLY A 156 -30.86 -2.00 -10.36
N MET A 157 -30.01 -2.11 -9.32
CA MET A 157 -28.89 -3.04 -9.34
C MET A 157 -29.36 -4.49 -9.37
N HIS A 158 -30.37 -4.85 -8.56
CA HIS A 158 -30.95 -6.20 -8.61
C HIS A 158 -31.50 -6.55 -9.99
N MET A 159 -32.23 -5.64 -10.64
CA MET A 159 -32.71 -5.85 -12.01
C MET A 159 -31.55 -6.10 -12.99
N ALA A 160 -30.47 -5.34 -12.89
CA ALA A 160 -29.29 -5.50 -13.73
C ALA A 160 -28.59 -6.84 -13.50
N VAL A 161 -28.46 -7.26 -12.24
CA VAL A 161 -27.80 -8.53 -11.89
C VAL A 161 -28.66 -9.74 -12.23
N ASP A 162 -29.98 -9.66 -12.06
CA ASP A 162 -30.91 -10.70 -12.50
C ASP A 162 -30.85 -10.88 -14.03
N GLN A 163 -30.75 -9.78 -14.78
CA GLN A 163 -30.57 -9.84 -16.22
C GLN A 163 -29.19 -10.39 -16.60
N PHE A 164 -28.14 -9.96 -15.90
CA PHE A 164 -26.79 -10.50 -16.07
C PHE A 164 -26.75 -12.02 -15.84
N GLY A 165 -27.41 -12.52 -14.78
CA GLY A 165 -27.52 -13.94 -14.48
C GLY A 165 -28.15 -14.75 -15.62
N LYS A 166 -29.23 -14.25 -16.21
CA LYS A 166 -29.88 -14.90 -17.38
C LYS A 166 -28.98 -14.90 -18.61
N ASP A 167 -28.30 -13.79 -18.86
CA ASP A 167 -27.46 -13.66 -20.06
C ASP A 167 -26.15 -14.46 -19.95
N ILE A 168 -25.55 -14.53 -18.76
CA ILE A 168 -24.32 -15.31 -18.54
C ILE A 168 -24.58 -16.82 -18.63
N GLU A 169 -25.73 -17.30 -18.15
CA GLU A 169 -26.19 -18.68 -18.36
C GLU A 169 -26.32 -19.01 -19.85
N ARG A 170 -26.92 -18.10 -20.64
CA ARG A 170 -27.02 -18.27 -22.09
C ARG A 170 -25.64 -18.36 -22.76
N ILE A 171 -24.71 -17.51 -22.35
CA ILE A 171 -23.32 -17.54 -22.85
C ILE A 171 -22.66 -18.88 -22.48
N GLN A 172 -22.84 -19.38 -21.27
CA GLN A 172 -22.27 -20.67 -20.84
C GLN A 172 -22.80 -21.88 -21.62
N ILE A 173 -24.10 -21.92 -21.89
CA ILE A 173 -24.68 -22.98 -22.71
C ILE A 173 -24.02 -22.97 -24.10
N SER A 174 -23.80 -21.78 -24.67
CA SER A 174 -23.10 -21.64 -25.95
C SER A 174 -21.61 -21.99 -25.88
N LEU A 175 -20.97 -21.72 -24.75
CA LEU A 175 -19.57 -22.02 -24.46
C LEU A 175 -19.33 -23.52 -24.40
N ASN A 176 -20.16 -24.28 -23.69
CA ASN A 176 -20.02 -25.73 -23.57
C ASN A 176 -19.98 -26.43 -24.94
N VAL A 177 -20.77 -25.94 -25.90
CA VAL A 177 -20.76 -26.42 -27.29
C VAL A 177 -19.47 -26.00 -28.02
N SER A 178 -18.97 -24.80 -27.74
CA SER A 178 -17.80 -24.20 -28.39
C SER A 178 -16.46 -24.75 -27.86
N ILE A 179 -16.36 -25.05 -26.56
CA ILE A 179 -15.19 -25.70 -25.94
C ILE A 179 -15.01 -27.11 -26.50
N ALA A 180 -16.11 -27.86 -26.69
CA ALA A 180 -16.07 -29.17 -27.34
C ALA A 180 -15.69 -29.12 -28.83
N ARG A 181 -15.74 -27.94 -29.46
CA ARG A 181 -15.38 -27.71 -30.88
C ARG A 181 -14.54 -26.43 -31.00
N PRO A 182 -13.27 -26.42 -30.55
CA PRO A 182 -12.49 -25.20 -30.35
C PRO A 182 -12.41 -24.28 -31.56
N TRP A 183 -12.46 -24.81 -32.79
CA TRP A 183 -12.49 -24.03 -34.03
C TRP A 183 -13.74 -23.14 -34.20
N ARG A 184 -14.77 -23.29 -33.37
CA ARG A 184 -15.97 -22.44 -33.34
C ARG A 184 -15.88 -21.29 -32.35
N LEU A 185 -14.93 -21.34 -31.42
CA LEU A 185 -14.72 -20.32 -30.40
C LEU A 185 -13.96 -19.15 -31.04
N THR A 186 -14.59 -17.97 -31.10
CA THR A 186 -13.98 -16.73 -31.57
C THR A 186 -14.24 -15.61 -30.57
N TRP A 187 -13.46 -14.54 -30.65
CA TRP A 187 -13.62 -13.38 -29.77
C TRP A 187 -15.05 -12.82 -29.80
N GLU A 188 -15.61 -12.66 -31.00
CA GLU A 188 -16.92 -12.07 -31.26
C GLU A 188 -18.08 -12.91 -30.74
N LYS A 189 -17.87 -14.23 -30.58
CA LYS A 189 -18.91 -15.16 -30.11
C LYS A 189 -18.91 -15.36 -28.61
N PHE A 190 -17.85 -14.93 -27.92
CA PHE A 190 -17.68 -15.19 -26.50
C PHE A 190 -17.20 -13.97 -25.72
N ALA A 191 -15.97 -13.52 -25.95
CA ALA A 191 -15.34 -12.47 -25.16
C ALA A 191 -16.06 -11.12 -25.32
N ALA A 192 -16.37 -10.70 -26.55
CA ALA A 192 -17.07 -9.44 -26.78
C ALA A 192 -18.50 -9.41 -26.19
N PRO A 193 -19.35 -10.45 -26.40
CA PRO A 193 -20.64 -10.51 -25.71
C PRO A 193 -20.53 -10.49 -24.18
N MET A 194 -19.54 -11.18 -23.61
CA MET A 194 -19.31 -11.16 -22.16
C MET A 194 -18.93 -9.76 -21.66
N GLU A 195 -18.04 -9.06 -22.36
CA GLU A 195 -17.63 -7.69 -22.03
C GLU A 195 -18.83 -6.73 -22.05
N MET A 196 -19.72 -6.87 -23.04
CA MET A 196 -20.96 -6.07 -23.09
C MET A 196 -21.91 -6.32 -21.91
N LEU A 197 -21.97 -7.55 -21.40
CA LEU A 197 -22.78 -7.86 -20.21
C LEU A 197 -22.19 -7.25 -18.94
N LEU A 198 -20.86 -7.32 -18.80
CA LEU A 198 -20.13 -6.73 -17.68
C LEU A 198 -20.24 -5.20 -17.68
N ASP A 199 -20.06 -4.57 -18.84
CA ASP A 199 -20.16 -3.12 -19.00
C ASP A 199 -21.50 -2.56 -18.51
N ARG A 200 -22.62 -3.27 -18.73
CA ARG A 200 -23.94 -2.86 -18.22
C ARG A 200 -23.97 -2.79 -16.69
N VAL A 201 -23.44 -3.82 -16.03
CA VAL A 201 -23.37 -3.88 -14.56
C VAL A 201 -22.43 -2.80 -14.03
N ASP A 202 -21.26 -2.66 -14.66
CA ASP A 202 -20.23 -1.69 -14.27
C ASP A 202 -20.70 -0.24 -14.41
N ARG A 203 -21.45 0.10 -15.48
CA ARG A 203 -22.05 1.44 -15.66
C ARG A 203 -23.00 1.81 -14.53
N ILE A 204 -23.88 0.89 -14.18
CA ILE A 204 -24.86 1.08 -13.10
C ILE A 204 -24.12 1.24 -11.77
N TRP A 205 -23.17 0.36 -11.50
CA TRP A 205 -22.35 0.44 -10.29
C TRP A 205 -21.56 1.75 -10.21
N ALA A 206 -20.99 2.22 -11.31
CA ALA A 206 -20.30 3.50 -11.39
C ALA A 206 -21.25 4.68 -11.10
N ALA A 207 -22.48 4.64 -11.60
CA ALA A 207 -23.49 5.66 -11.32
C ALA A 207 -23.86 5.71 -9.83
N ILE A 208 -24.06 4.55 -9.20
CA ILE A 208 -24.31 4.43 -7.75
C ILE A 208 -23.11 4.98 -6.95
N GLY A 209 -21.88 4.58 -7.32
CA GLY A 209 -20.65 5.03 -6.68
C GLY A 209 -20.48 6.55 -6.77
N MET A 210 -20.74 7.13 -7.93
CA MET A 210 -20.66 8.59 -8.12
C MET A 210 -21.68 9.34 -7.27
N LEU A 211 -22.92 8.83 -7.15
CA LEU A 211 -23.95 9.45 -6.31
C LEU A 211 -23.55 9.44 -4.82
N ARG A 212 -23.02 8.32 -4.34
CA ARG A 212 -22.47 8.21 -2.98
C ARG A 212 -21.33 9.22 -2.79
N ASP A 213 -20.36 9.25 -3.71
CA ASP A 213 -19.16 10.09 -3.58
C ASP A 213 -19.48 11.59 -3.68
N ALA A 214 -20.44 11.97 -4.53
CA ALA A 214 -20.87 13.36 -4.67
C ALA A 214 -21.73 13.86 -3.49
N ASN A 215 -22.33 12.95 -2.71
CA ASN A 215 -23.17 13.28 -1.56
C ASN A 215 -22.82 12.39 -0.36
N ASP A 216 -21.56 12.49 0.08
CA ASP A 216 -20.98 11.66 1.13
C ASP A 216 -21.71 11.78 2.49
N THR A 217 -22.49 12.84 2.70
CA THR A 217 -23.29 13.01 3.92
C THR A 217 -24.59 12.20 3.95
N SER A 218 -25.03 11.59 2.83
CA SER A 218 -26.31 10.86 2.79
C SER A 218 -26.17 9.43 3.32
N VAL A 219 -26.80 9.18 4.47
CA VAL A 219 -26.87 7.87 5.11
C VAL A 219 -27.56 6.83 4.20
N GLU A 220 -28.57 7.24 3.44
CA GLU A 220 -29.35 6.38 2.56
C GLU A 220 -28.50 5.87 1.39
N LEU A 221 -27.70 6.75 0.77
CA LEU A 221 -26.80 6.39 -0.33
C LEU A 221 -25.71 5.43 0.15
N HIS A 222 -25.10 5.71 1.31
CA HIS A 222 -24.12 4.83 1.92
C HIS A 222 -24.69 3.46 2.28
N ARG A 223 -25.91 3.41 2.84
CA ARG A 223 -26.60 2.15 3.15
C ARG A 223 -26.83 1.32 1.89
N ALA A 224 -27.40 1.93 0.85
CA ALA A 224 -27.67 1.25 -0.42
C ALA A 224 -26.37 0.76 -1.08
N TYR A 225 -25.32 1.59 -1.10
CA TYR A 225 -24.02 1.19 -1.63
C TYR A 225 -23.45 -0.02 -0.90
N ASN A 226 -23.42 0.02 0.44
CA ASN A 226 -22.87 -1.06 1.27
C ASN A 226 -23.66 -2.37 1.15
N GLU A 227 -24.98 -2.29 0.96
CA GLU A 227 -25.84 -3.46 0.69
C GLU A 227 -25.48 -4.14 -0.64
N LEU A 228 -25.05 -3.37 -1.64
CA LEU A 228 -24.77 -3.85 -2.99
C LEU A 228 -23.32 -4.35 -3.19
N VAL A 229 -22.34 -3.86 -2.42
CA VAL A 229 -20.93 -4.30 -2.52
C VAL A 229 -20.76 -5.84 -2.55
N PRO A 230 -21.44 -6.63 -1.68
CA PRO A 230 -21.34 -8.09 -1.72
C PRO A 230 -21.78 -8.69 -3.06
N LEU A 231 -22.79 -8.11 -3.72
CA LEU A 231 -23.32 -8.58 -5.00
C LEU A 231 -22.28 -8.45 -6.13
N LEU A 232 -21.57 -7.32 -6.18
CA LEU A 232 -20.49 -7.10 -7.15
C LEU A 232 -19.31 -8.04 -6.90
N THR A 233 -18.98 -8.26 -5.63
CA THR A 233 -17.94 -9.20 -5.22
C THR A 233 -18.28 -10.63 -5.64
N GLU A 234 -19.55 -11.02 -5.53
CA GLU A 234 -20.07 -12.31 -5.98
C GLU A 234 -19.94 -12.47 -7.51
N ILE A 235 -20.37 -11.47 -8.31
CA ILE A 235 -20.20 -11.47 -9.78
C ILE A 235 -18.73 -11.68 -10.16
N SER A 236 -17.84 -10.87 -9.60
CA SER A 236 -16.41 -10.95 -9.88
C SER A 236 -15.83 -12.31 -9.50
N THR A 237 -16.22 -12.85 -8.34
CA THR A 237 -15.75 -14.16 -7.87
C THR A 237 -16.23 -15.28 -8.77
N ILE A 238 -17.51 -15.29 -9.13
CA ILE A 238 -18.07 -16.36 -9.96
C ILE A 238 -17.42 -16.38 -11.35
N LEU A 239 -17.20 -15.21 -11.97
CA LEU A 239 -16.51 -15.14 -13.26
C LEU A 239 -15.04 -15.57 -13.15
N ALA A 240 -14.31 -15.07 -12.15
CA ALA A 240 -12.90 -15.41 -11.96
C ALA A 240 -12.68 -16.89 -11.59
N GLN A 241 -13.67 -17.54 -10.97
CA GLN A 241 -13.63 -18.95 -10.58
C GLN A 241 -14.40 -19.87 -11.55
N SER A 242 -14.87 -19.35 -12.70
CA SER A 242 -15.53 -20.15 -13.71
C SER A 242 -14.51 -20.90 -14.58
N ASP A 243 -14.51 -22.22 -14.47
CA ASP A 243 -13.67 -23.09 -15.31
C ASP A 243 -14.01 -22.92 -16.80
N ASP A 244 -15.29 -22.76 -17.16
CA ASP A 244 -15.75 -22.55 -18.53
C ASP A 244 -15.18 -21.27 -19.15
N VAL A 245 -15.25 -20.16 -18.39
CA VAL A 245 -14.73 -18.86 -18.84
C VAL A 245 -13.22 -18.91 -18.97
N TYR A 246 -12.53 -19.48 -17.98
CA TYR A 246 -11.08 -19.62 -18.01
C TYR A 246 -10.61 -20.45 -19.21
N GLU A 247 -11.20 -21.62 -19.42
CA GLU A 247 -10.81 -22.51 -20.52
C GLU A 247 -11.11 -21.90 -21.89
N ALA A 248 -12.24 -21.21 -22.03
CA ALA A 248 -12.54 -20.50 -23.26
C ALA A 248 -11.53 -19.39 -23.56
N LEU A 249 -11.15 -18.58 -22.57
CA LEU A 249 -10.10 -17.57 -22.74
C LEU A 249 -8.75 -18.21 -23.08
N ARG A 250 -8.38 -19.30 -22.40
CA ARG A 250 -7.15 -20.07 -22.67
C ARG A 250 -7.13 -20.57 -24.12
N LEU A 251 -8.22 -21.15 -24.60
CA LEU A 251 -8.32 -21.60 -25.99
C LEU A 251 -8.25 -20.42 -26.97
N LEU A 252 -8.92 -19.31 -26.69
CA LEU A 252 -8.87 -18.10 -27.51
C LEU A 252 -7.44 -17.53 -27.65
N THR A 253 -6.60 -17.62 -26.62
CA THR A 253 -5.21 -17.14 -26.74
C THR A 253 -4.40 -17.83 -27.85
N HIS A 254 -4.82 -19.01 -28.30
CA HIS A 254 -4.19 -19.74 -29.40
C HIS A 254 -4.70 -19.30 -30.79
N ASP A 255 -5.75 -18.47 -30.87
CA ASP A 255 -6.23 -17.92 -32.14
C ASP A 255 -5.23 -16.87 -32.66
N PRO A 256 -4.60 -17.10 -33.83
CA PRO A 256 -3.67 -16.14 -34.42
C PRO A 256 -4.36 -14.84 -34.88
N LYS A 257 -5.70 -14.81 -34.94
CA LYS A 257 -6.46 -13.62 -35.37
C LYS A 257 -6.67 -12.59 -34.26
N LEU A 258 -6.38 -12.92 -33.00
CA LEU A 258 -6.52 -11.96 -31.90
C LEU A 258 -5.58 -10.76 -32.11
N THR A 259 -6.14 -9.57 -31.95
CA THR A 259 -5.35 -8.35 -31.84
C THR A 259 -4.51 -8.37 -30.56
N GLU A 260 -3.48 -7.53 -30.50
CA GLU A 260 -2.66 -7.36 -29.28
C GLU A 260 -3.51 -6.99 -28.06
N ALA A 261 -4.50 -6.09 -28.23
CA ALA A 261 -5.41 -5.67 -27.18
C ALA A 261 -6.25 -6.84 -26.66
N GLN A 262 -6.84 -7.63 -27.56
CA GLN A 262 -7.65 -8.80 -27.20
C GLN A 262 -6.82 -9.86 -26.45
N ARG A 263 -5.61 -10.13 -26.93
CA ARG A 263 -4.67 -11.04 -26.25
C ARG A 263 -4.33 -10.55 -24.85
N ARG A 264 -4.05 -9.25 -24.69
CA ARG A 264 -3.76 -8.64 -23.40
C ARG A 264 -4.94 -8.72 -22.43
N ILE A 265 -6.17 -8.55 -22.93
CA ILE A 265 -7.39 -8.71 -22.12
C ILE A 265 -7.50 -10.17 -21.64
N ALA A 266 -7.38 -11.14 -22.55
CA ALA A 266 -7.44 -12.57 -22.20
C ALA A 266 -6.37 -12.96 -21.17
N ASP A 267 -5.11 -12.56 -21.39
CA ASP A 267 -4.00 -12.80 -20.46
C ASP A 267 -4.29 -12.23 -19.05
N ARG A 268 -4.92 -11.06 -18.98
CA ARG A 268 -5.26 -10.41 -17.71
C ARG A 268 -6.37 -11.15 -16.97
N TYR A 269 -7.44 -11.54 -17.66
CA TYR A 269 -8.50 -12.33 -17.05
C TYR A 269 -7.98 -13.68 -16.55
N MET A 270 -7.12 -14.35 -17.33
CA MET A 270 -6.51 -15.62 -16.93
C MET A 270 -5.62 -15.47 -15.69
N LEU A 271 -4.81 -14.40 -15.61
CA LEU A 271 -4.02 -14.10 -14.42
C LEU A 271 -4.91 -13.83 -13.20
N GLN A 272 -5.97 -13.05 -13.35
CA GLN A 272 -6.93 -12.77 -12.26
C GLN A 272 -7.62 -14.05 -11.79
N ALA A 273 -8.04 -14.93 -12.70
CA ALA A 273 -8.63 -16.23 -12.37
C ALA A 273 -7.64 -17.12 -11.60
N TRP A 274 -6.36 -17.15 -12.03
CA TRP A 274 -5.29 -17.85 -11.32
C TRP A 274 -5.14 -17.33 -9.89
N GLN A 275 -5.03 -16.01 -9.72
CA GLN A 275 -4.93 -15.37 -8.41
C GLN A 275 -6.22 -15.51 -7.58
N ALA A 276 -7.36 -15.76 -8.22
CA ALA A 276 -8.63 -16.09 -7.58
C ALA A 276 -8.74 -17.58 -7.22
N GLY A 277 -7.73 -18.40 -7.48
CA GLY A 277 -7.68 -19.80 -7.07
C GLY A 277 -8.31 -20.78 -8.06
N ILE A 278 -8.47 -20.43 -9.34
CA ILE A 278 -9.03 -21.35 -10.36
C ILE A 278 -8.26 -22.68 -10.46
N GLY A 279 -6.95 -22.67 -10.17
CA GLY A 279 -6.09 -23.85 -10.18
C GLY A 279 -6.14 -24.71 -8.90
N LEU A 280 -7.00 -24.40 -7.93
CA LEU A 280 -7.15 -25.18 -6.70
C LEU A 280 -8.09 -26.37 -6.95
N ASP A 281 -7.51 -27.58 -7.03
CA ASP A 281 -8.25 -28.80 -7.36
C ASP A 281 -8.91 -29.47 -6.15
N VAL A 282 -8.38 -29.22 -4.95
CA VAL A 282 -8.92 -29.80 -3.71
C VAL A 282 -10.05 -28.91 -3.18
N VAL A 283 -11.27 -29.45 -3.14
CA VAL A 283 -12.50 -28.70 -2.78
C VAL A 283 -12.39 -28.05 -1.41
N GLU A 284 -11.86 -28.76 -0.41
CA GLU A 284 -11.66 -28.25 0.94
C GLU A 284 -10.66 -27.09 0.97
N VAL A 285 -9.59 -27.17 0.17
CA VAL A 285 -8.58 -26.10 0.04
C VAL A 285 -9.19 -24.87 -0.64
N ALA A 286 -9.94 -25.06 -1.73
CA ALA A 286 -10.65 -23.96 -2.41
C ALA A 286 -11.70 -23.30 -1.49
N ARG A 287 -12.41 -24.10 -0.68
CA ARG A 287 -13.35 -23.58 0.31
C ARG A 287 -12.65 -22.76 1.38
N GLN A 288 -11.53 -23.25 1.93
CA GLN A 288 -10.76 -22.51 2.92
C GLN A 288 -10.17 -21.22 2.32
N PHE A 289 -9.62 -21.29 1.11
CA PHE A 289 -9.12 -20.14 0.37
C PHE A 289 -10.16 -19.02 0.22
N ASN A 290 -11.41 -19.37 -0.13
CA ASN A 290 -12.48 -18.39 -0.22
C ASN A 290 -12.86 -17.82 1.15
N LYS A 291 -12.90 -18.65 2.21
CA LYS A 291 -13.12 -18.16 3.59
C LYS A 291 -12.04 -17.17 4.02
N ASP A 292 -10.78 -17.48 3.75
CA ASP A 292 -9.62 -16.64 4.09
C ASP A 292 -9.71 -15.29 3.38
N LYS A 293 -10.13 -15.26 2.11
CA LYS A 293 -10.37 -14.01 1.38
C LYS A 293 -11.51 -13.19 1.96
N HIS A 294 -12.61 -13.83 2.38
CA HIS A 294 -13.72 -13.14 3.05
C HIS A 294 -13.27 -12.56 4.40
N GLU A 295 -12.51 -13.32 5.19
CA GLU A 295 -11.94 -12.85 6.45
C GLU A 295 -11.01 -11.65 6.21
N LEU A 296 -10.13 -11.71 5.20
CA LEU A 296 -9.25 -10.60 4.84
C LEU A 296 -10.02 -9.33 4.47
N SER A 297 -11.14 -9.46 3.74
CA SER A 297 -12.01 -8.34 3.41
C SER A 297 -12.67 -7.74 4.66
N TYR A 298 -13.19 -8.58 5.55
CA TYR A 298 -13.77 -8.14 6.81
C TYR A 298 -12.76 -7.39 7.69
N LEU A 299 -11.55 -7.95 7.83
CA LEU A 299 -10.46 -7.34 8.60
C LEU A 299 -10.00 -6.00 8.02
N ALA A 300 -10.00 -5.84 6.69
CA ALA A 300 -9.70 -4.57 6.06
C ALA A 300 -10.74 -3.49 6.39
N THR A 301 -12.03 -3.83 6.38
CA THR A 301 -13.11 -2.92 6.81
C THR A 301 -12.97 -2.57 8.29
N LEU A 302 -12.74 -3.57 9.15
CA LEU A 302 -12.56 -3.35 10.58
C LEU A 302 -11.36 -2.44 10.88
N PHE A 303 -10.23 -2.65 10.20
CA PHE A 303 -9.05 -1.79 10.29
C PHE A 303 -9.40 -0.33 9.98
N ALA A 304 -10.07 -0.08 8.86
CA ALA A 304 -10.43 1.27 8.42
C ALA A 304 -11.40 1.96 9.41
N ASN A 305 -12.42 1.24 9.88
CA ASN A 305 -13.38 1.76 10.85
C ASN A 305 -12.71 2.12 12.19
N ASN A 306 -11.75 1.31 12.65
CA ASN A 306 -11.00 1.61 13.87
C ASN A 306 -10.18 2.90 13.72
N ILE A 307 -9.52 3.10 12.57
CA ILE A 307 -8.78 4.34 12.29
C ILE A 307 -9.72 5.56 12.23
N ALA A 308 -10.85 5.46 11.53
CA ALA A 308 -11.84 6.54 11.45
C ALA A 308 -12.39 6.91 12.83
N THR A 309 -12.70 5.91 13.66
CA THR A 309 -13.13 6.12 15.05
C THR A 309 -12.09 6.86 15.87
N ASP A 310 -10.80 6.54 15.70
CA ASP A 310 -9.72 7.22 16.40
C ASP A 310 -9.49 8.65 15.88
N GLU A 311 -9.77 8.94 14.61
CA GLU A 311 -9.70 10.31 14.06
C GLU A 311 -10.77 11.25 14.64
N GLU A 312 -11.92 10.71 15.04
CA GLU A 312 -12.99 11.48 15.69
C GLU A 312 -12.74 11.75 17.18
N GLN A 313 -11.72 11.11 17.78
CA GLN A 313 -11.42 11.29 19.20
C GLN A 313 -11.00 12.72 19.50
N VAL A 314 -11.51 13.22 20.62
CA VAL A 314 -11.03 14.45 21.24
C VAL A 314 -9.63 14.18 21.79
N VAL A 315 -8.68 15.01 21.38
CA VAL A 315 -7.31 14.99 21.91
C VAL A 315 -7.20 15.93 23.09
N HIS A 316 -7.69 17.16 22.92
CA HIS A 316 -7.41 18.24 23.85
C HIS A 316 -8.57 19.24 23.87
N LEU A 317 -8.96 19.69 25.07
CA LEU A 317 -9.85 20.84 25.24
C LEU A 317 -8.98 22.02 25.66
N ALA A 318 -8.71 22.93 24.72
CA ALA A 318 -7.95 24.13 25.02
C ALA A 318 -8.87 25.16 25.67
N GLU A 319 -8.53 25.59 26.88
CA GLU A 319 -9.32 26.56 27.65
C GLU A 319 -8.75 27.98 27.57
N SER A 320 -7.49 28.12 27.17
CA SER A 320 -6.79 29.41 27.04
C SER A 320 -6.35 29.70 25.61
N ALA A 321 -6.32 31.00 25.25
CA ALA A 321 -5.93 31.44 23.91
C ALA A 321 -4.46 31.13 23.59
N GLU A 322 -3.62 31.07 24.62
CA GLU A 322 -2.20 30.72 24.55
C GLU A 322 -2.00 29.28 24.07
N GLU A 323 -2.90 28.36 24.40
CA GLU A 323 -2.80 26.96 23.98
C GLU A 323 -3.03 26.78 22.48
N VAL A 324 -3.88 27.59 21.88
CA VAL A 324 -4.22 27.58 20.45
C VAL A 324 -3.46 28.65 19.64
N ALA A 325 -2.43 29.25 20.24
CA ALA A 325 -1.61 30.26 19.57
C ALA A 325 -1.00 29.70 18.28
N GLY A 326 -1.07 30.50 17.20
CA GLY A 326 -0.59 30.14 15.87
C GLY A 326 -1.56 29.30 15.02
N LEU A 327 -2.65 28.77 15.59
CA LEU A 327 -3.63 28.01 14.80
C LEU A 327 -4.40 28.92 13.82
N PRO A 328 -4.66 28.47 12.58
CA PRO A 328 -5.47 29.22 11.62
C PRO A 328 -6.88 29.51 12.15
N PRO A 329 -7.49 30.65 11.80
CA PRO A 329 -8.85 30.98 12.23
C PRO A 329 -9.87 29.87 11.91
N SER A 330 -9.80 29.29 10.71
CA SER A 330 -10.72 28.22 10.30
C SER A 330 -10.64 26.96 11.17
N VAL A 331 -9.46 26.67 11.74
CA VAL A 331 -9.27 25.52 12.64
C VAL A 331 -9.83 25.85 14.03
N ARG A 332 -9.62 27.08 14.51
CA ARG A 332 -10.24 27.58 15.75
C ARG A 332 -11.77 27.63 15.64
N ASP A 333 -12.31 28.06 14.50
CA ASP A 333 -13.75 28.03 14.22
C ASP A 333 -14.33 26.60 14.34
N ALA A 334 -13.68 25.63 13.69
CA ALA A 334 -14.10 24.24 13.70
C ALA A 334 -14.02 23.63 15.12
N ALA A 335 -12.93 23.87 15.85
CA ALA A 335 -12.74 23.39 17.21
C ALA A 335 -13.71 24.04 18.21
N ALA A 336 -14.05 25.32 18.03
CA ALA A 336 -15.08 25.99 18.82
C ALA A 336 -16.48 25.44 18.50
N ALA A 337 -16.79 25.19 17.22
CA ALA A 337 -18.05 24.54 16.84
C ALA A 337 -18.18 23.13 17.44
N ALA A 338 -17.08 22.38 17.46
CA ALA A 338 -16.97 21.11 18.14
C ALA A 338 -17.25 21.22 19.65
N ALA A 339 -16.64 22.20 20.32
CA ALA A 339 -16.86 22.46 21.74
C ALA A 339 -18.33 22.81 22.04
N ARG A 340 -18.97 23.64 21.20
CA ARG A 340 -20.41 23.94 21.29
C ARG A 340 -21.25 22.66 21.21
N GLY A 341 -20.94 21.78 20.27
CA GLY A 341 -21.60 20.48 20.11
C GLY A 341 -21.43 19.55 21.32
N SER A 342 -20.36 19.73 22.10
CA SER A 342 -20.07 18.97 23.33
C SER A 342 -20.50 19.67 24.63
N GLY A 343 -21.27 20.77 24.55
CA GLY A 343 -21.87 21.43 25.72
C GLY A 343 -21.28 22.79 26.08
N HIS A 344 -20.23 23.26 25.42
CA HIS A 344 -19.66 24.59 25.63
C HIS A 344 -20.36 25.64 24.76
N VAL A 345 -21.62 25.95 25.07
CA VAL A 345 -22.52 26.76 24.21
C VAL A 345 -21.94 28.14 23.84
N ALA A 346 -21.16 28.75 24.74
CA ALA A 346 -20.54 30.06 24.52
C ALA A 346 -19.24 30.01 23.70
N ALA A 347 -18.76 28.82 23.30
CA ALA A 347 -17.49 28.71 22.60
C ALA A 347 -17.49 29.45 21.26
N SER A 348 -16.46 30.28 21.05
CA SER A 348 -16.21 31.02 19.81
C SER A 348 -14.76 30.81 19.36
N ALA A 349 -14.43 31.19 18.14
CA ALA A 349 -13.06 31.05 17.64
C ALA A 349 -12.07 31.97 18.36
N GLU A 350 -12.56 33.05 18.95
CA GLU A 350 -11.80 34.06 19.66
C GLU A 350 -11.69 33.78 21.16
N GLU A 351 -12.76 33.30 21.80
CA GLU A 351 -12.86 33.21 23.27
C GLU A 351 -12.79 31.76 23.79
N GLY A 352 -12.91 30.76 22.92
CA GLY A 352 -12.83 29.34 23.29
C GLY A 352 -13.98 28.90 24.22
N PRO A 353 -13.91 27.69 24.79
CA PRO A 353 -12.83 26.72 24.63
C PRO A 353 -12.85 26.06 23.23
N TRP A 354 -11.70 25.51 22.83
CA TRP A 354 -11.52 24.83 21.53
C TRP A 354 -11.35 23.33 21.73
N LEU A 355 -12.30 22.54 21.25
CA LEU A 355 -12.27 21.09 21.35
C LEU A 355 -11.54 20.54 20.11
N LEU A 356 -10.27 20.16 20.29
CA LEU A 356 -9.42 19.63 19.22
C LEU A 356 -9.57 18.11 19.11
N ARG A 357 -9.73 17.62 17.88
CA ARG A 357 -9.81 16.21 17.49
C ARG A 357 -8.56 15.78 16.71
N LEU A 358 -8.46 14.48 16.43
CA LEU A 358 -7.41 13.90 15.58
C LEU A 358 -7.68 13.98 14.06
N SER A 359 -8.66 14.79 13.65
CA SER A 359 -8.91 15.03 12.23
C SER A 359 -7.63 15.52 11.53
N GLU A 360 -7.41 15.09 10.29
CA GLU A 360 -6.17 15.43 9.55
C GLU A 360 -5.92 16.94 9.50
N ALA A 361 -6.97 17.74 9.27
CA ALA A 361 -6.87 19.20 9.21
C ALA A 361 -6.44 19.82 10.54
N GLU A 362 -7.02 19.38 11.66
CA GLU A 362 -6.67 19.89 13.00
C GLU A 362 -5.27 19.44 13.42
N ARG A 363 -4.97 18.16 13.23
CA ARG A 363 -3.64 17.58 13.49
C ARG A 363 -2.54 18.32 12.74
N ASP A 364 -2.69 18.49 11.43
CA ASP A 364 -1.66 19.11 10.61
C ASP A 364 -1.50 20.60 10.97
N ALA A 365 -2.60 21.31 11.24
CA ALA A 365 -2.53 22.70 11.71
C ALA A 365 -1.79 22.85 13.04
N VAL A 366 -2.03 21.97 14.00
CA VAL A 366 -1.30 21.96 15.28
C VAL A 366 0.19 21.68 15.05
N LEU A 367 0.53 20.63 14.29
CA LEU A 367 1.92 20.23 14.10
C LEU A 367 2.73 21.23 13.25
N GLU A 368 2.09 21.96 12.33
CA GLU A 368 2.76 22.91 11.44
C GLU A 368 2.81 24.33 12.00
N ARG A 369 1.79 24.76 12.77
CA ARG A 369 1.66 26.17 13.18
C ARG A 369 1.41 26.40 14.65
N GLY A 370 0.94 25.40 15.38
CA GLY A 370 0.67 25.52 16.82
C GLY A 370 1.94 25.90 17.58
N GLU A 371 1.92 27.05 18.26
CA GLU A 371 3.09 27.56 18.99
C GLU A 371 3.32 26.79 20.30
N ASN A 372 2.24 26.29 20.91
CA ASN A 372 2.30 25.44 22.10
C ASN A 372 2.95 24.08 21.79
N ARG A 373 4.20 23.90 22.22
CA ARG A 373 4.94 22.65 22.04
C ARG A 373 4.33 21.45 22.77
N ALA A 374 3.72 21.67 23.94
CA ALA A 374 3.07 20.59 24.69
C ALA A 374 1.88 20.03 23.91
N LEU A 375 1.06 20.92 23.33
CA LEU A 375 -0.05 20.53 22.46
C LEU A 375 0.45 19.79 21.20
N ARG A 376 1.53 20.26 20.56
CA ARG A 376 2.14 19.54 19.43
C ARG A 376 2.57 18.13 19.82
N ARG A 377 3.21 17.97 20.98
CA ARG A 377 3.64 16.67 21.50
C ARG A 377 2.45 15.75 21.76
N GLU A 378 1.40 16.25 22.39
CA GLU A 378 0.18 15.50 22.68
C GLU A 378 -0.50 15.01 21.40
N VAL A 379 -0.76 15.92 20.46
CA VAL A 379 -1.36 15.59 19.15
C VAL A 379 -0.49 14.62 18.36
N TYR A 380 0.83 14.80 18.36
CA TYR A 380 1.75 13.88 17.67
C TYR A 380 1.69 12.47 18.24
N LEU A 381 1.73 12.33 19.58
CA LEU A 381 1.69 11.04 20.24
C LEU A 381 0.33 10.37 20.03
N ALA A 382 -0.77 11.10 20.18
CA ALA A 382 -2.12 10.59 19.92
C ALA A 382 -2.28 10.12 18.47
N ALA A 383 -1.79 10.90 17.49
CA ALA A 383 -1.82 10.52 16.07
C ALA A 383 -1.01 9.24 15.77
N GLY A 384 0.12 9.04 16.46
CA GLY A 384 0.97 7.85 16.35
C GLY A 384 0.42 6.59 17.03
N GLN A 385 -0.56 6.76 17.93
CA GLN A 385 -1.23 5.67 18.66
C GLN A 385 -2.56 5.23 18.02
N ARG A 386 -2.96 5.84 16.89
CA ARG A 386 -4.18 5.44 16.17
C ARG A 386 -4.14 3.98 15.76
N GLY A 387 -5.23 3.27 16.03
CA GLY A 387 -5.36 1.83 15.83
C GLY A 387 -4.50 1.01 16.80
N TRP A 388 -3.92 1.61 17.84
CA TRP A 388 -3.14 0.90 18.86
C TRP A 388 -3.75 1.16 20.23
N ARG A 389 -4.44 0.15 20.79
CA ARG A 389 -5.05 0.25 22.13
C ARG A 389 -4.38 -0.63 23.18
N ASN A 390 -3.48 -1.52 22.76
CA ASN A 390 -2.80 -2.45 23.65
C ASN A 390 -1.63 -1.81 24.43
N ASN A 391 -1.97 -0.97 25.42
CA ASN A 391 -1.04 -0.53 26.47
C ASN A 391 -1.23 -1.31 27.80
N THR A 392 -1.94 -2.44 27.76
CA THR A 392 -2.26 -3.26 28.96
C THR A 392 -1.52 -4.60 29.00
N GLY A 393 -0.91 -5.04 27.89
CA GLY A 393 -0.12 -6.28 27.87
C GLY A 393 -0.95 -7.56 28.02
N ALA A 394 -2.27 -7.50 27.79
CA ALA A 394 -3.12 -8.68 27.76
C ALA A 394 -3.02 -9.34 26.39
N GLU A 395 -2.40 -10.52 26.32
CA GLU A 395 -2.13 -11.24 25.05
C GLU A 395 -3.39 -11.92 24.46
N ASP A 396 -4.51 -11.97 25.18
CA ASP A 396 -5.59 -12.94 24.89
C ASP A 396 -6.99 -12.35 24.66
N ALA A 397 -7.15 -11.03 24.53
CA ALA A 397 -8.43 -10.43 24.13
C ALA A 397 -8.22 -9.29 23.12
N PRO A 398 -8.87 -9.31 21.94
CA PRO A 398 -8.89 -8.15 21.07
C PRO A 398 -9.67 -7.04 21.77
N GLU A 399 -8.97 -6.07 22.36
CA GLU A 399 -9.59 -4.84 22.81
C GLU A 399 -10.25 -4.16 21.60
N VAL A 400 -11.49 -3.71 21.76
CA VAL A 400 -12.25 -3.03 20.70
C VAL A 400 -11.44 -1.82 20.23
N GLY A 401 -11.05 -1.82 18.95
CA GLY A 401 -10.28 -0.74 18.33
C GLY A 401 -8.76 -0.99 18.19
N ASP A 402 -8.22 -2.14 18.63
CA ASP A 402 -6.80 -2.49 18.37
C ASP A 402 -6.59 -3.13 16.98
N ASN A 403 -5.79 -2.49 16.13
CA ASN A 403 -5.42 -2.96 14.81
C ASN A 403 -4.16 -3.86 14.81
N THR A 404 -3.48 -4.05 15.93
CA THR A 404 -2.24 -4.85 15.99
C THR A 404 -2.48 -6.30 15.59
N TRP A 405 -3.49 -6.95 16.17
CA TRP A 405 -3.87 -8.32 15.82
C TRP A 405 -4.48 -8.41 14.42
N ILE A 406 -5.24 -7.38 14.01
CA ILE A 406 -5.86 -7.29 12.68
C ILE A 406 -4.77 -7.32 11.61
N VAL A 407 -3.76 -6.45 11.73
CA VAL A 407 -2.63 -6.41 10.79
C VAL A 407 -1.89 -7.75 10.77
N ARG A 408 -1.62 -8.36 11.93
CA ARG A 408 -0.97 -9.68 11.99
C ARG A 408 -1.77 -10.74 11.23
N ARG A 409 -3.07 -10.82 11.48
CA ARG A 409 -3.95 -11.78 10.81
C ARG A 409 -4.06 -11.51 9.31
N MET A 410 -4.15 -10.25 8.90
CA MET A 410 -4.13 -9.87 7.48
C MET A 410 -2.83 -10.29 6.79
N LEU A 411 -1.67 -10.15 7.45
CA LEU A 411 -0.38 -10.58 6.89
C LEU A 411 -0.31 -12.10 6.72
N GLU A 412 -0.79 -12.87 7.72
CA GLU A 412 -0.89 -14.34 7.64
C GLU A 412 -1.78 -14.77 6.46
N LEU A 413 -2.99 -14.23 6.36
CA LEU A 413 -3.94 -14.53 5.29
C LEU A 413 -3.39 -14.16 3.91
N ARG A 414 -2.74 -12.99 3.78
CA ARG A 414 -2.08 -12.57 2.53
C ARG A 414 -0.93 -13.49 2.14
N HIS A 415 -0.14 -13.96 3.10
CA HIS A 415 0.92 -14.93 2.82
C HIS A 415 0.34 -16.27 2.39
N GLN A 416 -0.67 -16.79 3.08
CA GLN A 416 -1.37 -18.04 2.72
C GLN A 416 -1.99 -17.95 1.32
N TRP A 417 -2.64 -16.82 0.99
CA TRP A 417 -3.16 -16.56 -0.35
C TRP A 417 -2.06 -16.71 -1.40
N ALA A 418 -0.95 -15.99 -1.25
CA ALA A 418 0.17 -16.05 -2.19
C ALA A 418 0.71 -17.48 -2.37
N ARG A 419 0.89 -18.23 -1.26
CA ARG A 419 1.35 -19.62 -1.29
C ARG A 419 0.37 -20.55 -2.02
N ASN A 420 -0.94 -20.40 -1.78
CA ASN A 420 -1.97 -21.21 -2.42
C ASN A 420 -1.98 -21.07 -3.95
N VAL A 421 -1.60 -19.91 -4.47
CA VAL A 421 -1.51 -19.64 -5.92
C VAL A 421 -0.05 -19.62 -6.44
N SER A 422 0.85 -20.29 -5.72
CA SER A 422 2.25 -20.56 -6.11
C SER A 422 3.16 -19.32 -6.24
N TYR A 423 2.97 -18.32 -5.38
CA TYR A 423 3.92 -17.21 -5.19
C TYR A 423 4.69 -17.36 -3.87
N GLU A 424 5.91 -16.82 -3.78
CA GLU A 424 6.68 -16.86 -2.54
C GLU A 424 6.18 -15.81 -1.54
N SER A 425 5.68 -14.67 -2.04
CA SER A 425 5.14 -13.60 -1.21
C SER A 425 3.93 -12.91 -1.85
N PHE A 426 3.12 -12.25 -1.01
CA PHE A 426 2.00 -11.45 -1.48
C PHE A 426 2.46 -10.27 -2.37
N ALA A 427 3.65 -9.73 -2.12
CA ALA A 427 4.23 -8.66 -2.95
C ALA A 427 4.49 -9.13 -4.38
N GLU A 428 5.07 -10.33 -4.56
CA GLU A 428 5.26 -10.92 -5.89
C GLU A 428 3.93 -11.14 -6.62
N MET A 429 2.92 -11.64 -5.91
CA MET A 429 1.59 -11.84 -6.48
C MET A 429 0.96 -10.52 -6.95
N VAL A 430 1.01 -9.47 -6.14
CA VAL A 430 0.45 -8.15 -6.51
C VAL A 430 1.21 -7.52 -7.68
N ILE A 431 2.53 -7.67 -7.69
CA ILE A 431 3.40 -7.09 -8.71
C ILE A 431 3.34 -7.86 -10.04
N ALA A 432 2.86 -9.11 -10.07
CA ALA A 432 2.71 -9.90 -11.30
C ALA A 432 1.84 -9.23 -12.39
N ASN A 433 0.97 -8.28 -12.02
CA ASN A 433 0.16 -7.47 -12.95
C ASN A 433 0.67 -6.02 -13.10
N ARG A 434 1.91 -5.74 -12.69
CA ARG A 434 2.57 -4.43 -12.76
C ARG A 434 3.78 -4.50 -13.71
N MET A 435 4.36 -3.34 -14.03
CA MET A 435 5.50 -3.27 -14.95
C MET A 435 6.82 -3.70 -14.31
N ALA A 436 7.01 -3.39 -13.03
CA ALA A 436 8.21 -3.74 -12.29
C ALA A 436 8.13 -5.16 -11.71
N SER A 437 9.25 -5.75 -11.34
CA SER A 437 9.33 -6.89 -10.42
C SER A 437 9.52 -6.43 -8.98
N ALA A 438 9.28 -7.32 -8.00
CA ALA A 438 9.53 -7.00 -6.59
C ALA A 438 11.00 -6.59 -6.35
N GLY A 439 11.95 -7.29 -6.99
CA GLY A 439 13.38 -6.94 -6.94
C GLY A 439 13.68 -5.57 -7.52
N GLN A 440 13.07 -5.20 -8.66
CA GLN A 440 13.21 -3.87 -9.26
C GLN A 440 12.65 -2.77 -8.35
N VAL A 441 11.52 -3.02 -7.67
CA VAL A 441 10.95 -2.09 -6.69
C VAL A 441 11.92 -1.86 -5.52
N TYR A 442 12.46 -2.93 -4.93
CA TYR A 442 13.42 -2.79 -3.82
C TYR A 442 14.72 -2.11 -4.25
N ALA A 443 15.24 -2.43 -5.44
CA ALA A 443 16.44 -1.78 -5.98
C ALA A 443 16.20 -0.28 -6.21
N PHE A 444 15.06 0.08 -6.79
CA PHE A 444 14.67 1.47 -6.99
C PHE A 444 14.55 2.24 -5.67
N LEU A 445 13.82 1.70 -4.69
CA LEU A 445 13.67 2.32 -3.37
C LEU A 445 15.02 2.47 -2.64
N GLY A 446 15.91 1.47 -2.73
CA GLY A 446 17.26 1.55 -2.18
C GLY A 446 18.11 2.64 -2.85
N SER A 447 18.01 2.79 -4.18
CA SER A 447 18.70 3.88 -4.89
C SER A 447 18.18 5.26 -4.48
N LEU A 448 16.86 5.40 -4.30
CA LEU A 448 16.23 6.64 -3.85
C LEU A 448 16.62 6.99 -2.41
N GLN A 449 16.70 6.00 -1.53
CA GLN A 449 17.18 6.17 -0.16
C GLN A 449 18.63 6.68 -0.14
N ASN A 450 19.53 6.04 -0.89
CA ASN A 450 20.93 6.42 -0.95
C ASN A 450 21.14 7.83 -1.51
N ALA A 451 20.38 8.20 -2.54
CA ALA A 451 20.45 9.54 -3.13
C ALA A 451 19.87 10.62 -2.19
N SER A 452 18.79 10.31 -1.47
CA SER A 452 18.07 11.29 -0.63
C SER A 452 18.68 11.49 0.75
N LEU A 453 19.38 10.48 1.31
CA LEU A 453 19.84 10.51 2.71
C LEU A 453 20.81 11.65 3.01
N THR A 454 21.71 11.97 2.07
CA THR A 454 22.67 13.07 2.24
C THR A 454 21.96 14.41 2.32
N ALA A 455 21.03 14.68 1.40
CA ALA A 455 20.25 15.91 1.39
C ALA A 455 19.36 16.02 2.63
N ALA A 456 18.63 14.96 2.98
CA ALA A 456 17.77 14.92 4.17
C ALA A 456 18.57 15.16 5.47
N SER A 457 19.78 14.62 5.56
CA SER A 457 20.66 14.86 6.72
C SER A 457 21.12 16.31 6.79
N ALA A 458 21.46 16.92 5.64
CA ALA A 458 21.85 18.34 5.58
C ALA A 458 20.68 19.26 5.94
N GLU A 459 19.49 19.02 5.37
CA GLU A 459 18.26 19.76 5.68
C GLU A 459 17.87 19.64 7.16
N PHE A 460 18.03 18.45 7.76
CA PHE A 460 17.79 18.27 9.18
C PHE A 460 18.79 19.06 10.04
N GLN A 461 20.07 19.13 9.67
CA GLN A 461 21.02 19.98 10.39
C GLN A 461 20.73 21.47 10.20
N GLU A 462 20.35 21.92 9.00
CA GLU A 462 19.89 23.30 8.75
C GLU A 462 18.71 23.63 9.66
N LEU A 463 17.73 22.72 9.75
CA LEU A 463 16.56 22.88 10.60
C LEU A 463 16.93 22.98 12.09
N ARG A 464 17.85 22.15 12.57
CA ARG A 464 18.35 22.19 13.96
C ARG A 464 19.05 23.50 14.28
N VAL A 465 19.91 23.99 13.38
CA VAL A 465 20.60 25.27 13.56
C VAL A 465 19.58 26.40 13.60
N PHE A 466 18.65 26.44 12.64
CA PHE A 466 17.61 27.46 12.57
C PHE A 466 16.71 27.49 13.80
N ALA A 467 16.28 26.34 14.30
CA ALA A 467 15.47 26.24 15.51
C ALA A 467 16.22 26.81 16.73
N ARG A 468 17.50 26.47 16.90
CA ARG A 468 18.34 26.98 17.99
C ARG A 468 18.54 28.49 17.91
N GLU A 469 18.83 29.02 16.72
CA GLU A 469 18.95 30.47 16.48
C GLU A 469 17.65 31.22 16.77
N SER A 470 16.52 30.54 16.60
CA SER A 470 15.17 31.09 16.85
C SER A 470 14.72 30.90 18.31
N GLY A 471 15.62 30.49 19.22
CA GLY A 471 15.36 30.36 20.65
C GLY A 471 14.87 29.00 21.12
N HIS A 472 14.88 27.96 20.27
CA HIS A 472 14.59 26.60 20.69
C HIS A 472 15.75 26.03 21.52
N ALA A 473 15.52 25.84 22.81
CA ALA A 473 16.56 25.40 23.74
C ALA A 473 16.84 23.89 23.73
N GLU A 474 15.85 23.09 23.35
CA GLU A 474 15.92 21.63 23.34
C GLU A 474 16.44 21.08 22.00
N ASP A 475 16.74 19.78 21.97
CA ASP A 475 16.92 19.10 20.69
C ASP A 475 15.55 18.89 20.02
N LEU A 476 15.55 18.91 18.69
CA LEU A 476 14.33 18.71 17.90
C LEU A 476 13.80 17.29 18.07
N GLU A 477 12.56 17.21 18.53
CA GLU A 477 11.80 15.97 18.59
C GLU A 477 10.87 15.83 17.36
N PRO A 478 10.31 14.65 17.08
CA PRO A 478 9.45 14.44 15.92
C PRO A 478 8.26 15.41 15.80
N TRP A 479 7.69 15.84 16.94
CA TRP A 479 6.60 16.83 17.00
C TRP A 479 7.04 18.27 16.79
N ASP A 480 8.34 18.54 16.70
CA ASP A 480 8.90 19.86 16.41
C ASP A 480 9.23 20.03 14.91
N LEU A 481 9.39 18.93 14.17
CA LEU A 481 9.91 18.96 12.79
C LEU A 481 9.02 19.75 11.82
N ARG A 482 7.71 19.49 11.83
CA ARG A 482 6.76 20.15 10.92
C ARG A 482 6.68 21.65 11.20
N PHE A 483 6.61 22.03 12.47
CA PHE A 483 6.58 23.42 12.92
C PHE A 483 7.80 24.19 12.45
N TRP A 484 9.00 23.71 12.78
CA TRP A 484 10.23 24.42 12.39
C TRP A 484 10.45 24.42 10.89
N ARG A 485 10.00 23.40 10.16
CA ARG A 485 10.11 23.35 8.70
C ARG A 485 9.28 24.47 8.07
N GLU A 486 8.07 24.69 8.56
CA GLU A 486 7.23 25.79 8.08
C GLU A 486 7.86 27.14 8.44
N ARG A 487 8.38 27.33 9.66
CA ARG A 487 9.09 28.57 10.04
C ARG A 487 10.33 28.84 9.19
N LEU A 488 11.12 27.82 8.88
CA LEU A 488 12.30 27.94 8.01
C LEU A 488 11.89 28.32 6.59
N ARG A 489 10.82 27.70 6.08
CA ARG A 489 10.26 28.01 4.77
C ARG A 489 9.75 29.44 4.69
N GLU A 490 8.98 29.89 5.69
CA GLU A 490 8.50 31.27 5.80
C GLU A 490 9.66 32.27 5.77
N LYS A 491 10.72 32.02 6.57
CA LYS A 491 11.92 32.86 6.59
C LYS A 491 12.66 32.87 5.25
N ARG A 492 12.80 31.72 4.60
CA ARG A 492 13.60 31.56 3.38
C ARG A 492 12.91 32.13 2.15
N LEU A 493 11.59 31.97 2.04
CA LEU A 493 10.80 32.41 0.89
C LEU A 493 10.17 33.78 1.08
N GLY A 494 10.05 34.27 2.32
CA GLY A 494 9.30 35.48 2.63
C GLY A 494 7.79 35.33 2.37
N LEU A 495 7.29 34.09 2.33
CA LEU A 495 5.92 33.73 1.97
C LEU A 495 5.38 32.70 2.95
N SER A 496 4.15 32.90 3.41
CA SER A 496 3.38 31.90 4.17
C SER A 496 2.31 31.26 3.28
N ILE A 497 1.96 29.99 3.54
CA ILE A 497 0.85 29.33 2.82
C ILE A 497 -0.45 30.15 2.95
N GLU A 498 -0.73 30.71 4.13
CA GLU A 498 -1.94 31.50 4.35
C GLU A 498 -1.98 32.76 3.46
N SER A 499 -0.83 33.40 3.21
CA SER A 499 -0.77 34.55 2.30
C SER A 499 -1.08 34.18 0.84
N MET A 500 -0.88 32.92 0.45
CA MET A 500 -1.19 32.44 -0.90
C MET A 500 -2.66 32.08 -1.09
N ARG A 501 -3.40 31.79 0.00
CA ARG A 501 -4.78 31.29 -0.07
C ARG A 501 -5.74 32.17 -0.91
N PRO A 502 -5.72 33.52 -0.82
CA PRO A 502 -6.59 34.36 -1.65
C PRO A 502 -6.32 34.26 -3.15
N TYR A 503 -5.12 33.83 -3.55
CA TYR A 503 -4.71 33.74 -4.95
C TYR A 503 -5.05 32.39 -5.60
N LEU A 504 -5.52 31.42 -4.82
CA LEU A 504 -5.87 30.05 -5.25
C LEU A 504 -7.38 29.80 -5.10
N ALA A 505 -8.20 30.79 -5.42
CA ALA A 505 -9.65 30.64 -5.44
C ALA A 505 -10.07 29.71 -6.59
N LEU A 506 -10.96 28.74 -6.32
CA LEU A 506 -11.35 27.71 -7.30
C LEU A 506 -11.76 28.26 -8.68
N PRO A 507 -12.51 29.37 -8.83
CA PRO A 507 -12.83 29.90 -10.16
C PRO A 507 -11.62 30.40 -10.97
N GLY A 508 -10.50 30.68 -10.30
CA GLY A 508 -9.26 31.16 -10.89
C GLY A 508 -8.16 30.10 -11.06
N VAL A 509 -8.43 28.85 -10.67
CA VAL A 509 -7.56 27.67 -10.86
C VAL A 509 -8.18 26.82 -11.96
#